data_AF-A0A931MBM3-F1
#
_entry.id   AF-A0A931MBM3-F1
#
_cell.length_a   1.000
_cell.length_b   1.000
_cell.length_c   1.000
_cell.angle_alpha   90.00
_cell.angle_beta   90.00
_cell.angle_gamma   90.00
#
_symmetry.space_group_name_H-M   'P 1'
#
loop_
_entity.id
_entity.type
_entity.pdbx_description
1 polymer ?
#
loop_
_entity_poly.entity_id
_entity_poly.type
_entity_poly.pdbx_seq_one_letter_code
_entity_poly.pdbx_strand_id
1 'polypeptide(L)' 'MSYNILTDEKLIDWQQLDEFVKHHPNGNFFQGVPYYQFYKAQSDYYTIVICAVDTNKQIAGSIICVVNRLLPKYKFDFIS' A
#
# COMPACT_ATOMS: atom_id res chain seq x y z
N MET A 1 14.59 -5.93 -17.15
CA MET A 1 14.50 -4.79 -16.22
C MET A 1 14.67 -5.34 -14.80
N SER A 2 15.47 -4.68 -13.98
CA SER A 2 15.64 -5.06 -12.56
C SER A 2 14.82 -4.09 -11.71
N TYR A 3 14.16 -4.62 -10.68
CA TYR A 3 13.39 -3.83 -9.73
C TYR A 3 13.91 -4.07 -8.32
N ASN A 4 13.99 -3.01 -7.53
CA ASN A 4 14.24 -3.09 -6.10
C ASN A 4 12.90 -2.94 -5.38
N ILE A 5 12.64 -3.82 -4.40
CA ILE A 5 11.39 -3.81 -3.64
C ILE A 5 11.62 -3.09 -2.31
N LEU A 6 10.91 -1.98 -2.13
CA LEU A 6 10.89 -1.20 -0.90
C LEU A 6 9.69 -1.62 -0.05
N THR A 7 9.96 -2.02 1.19
CA THR A 7 8.94 -2.38 2.20
C THR A 7 9.04 -1.53 3.45
N ASP A 8 10.16 -0.84 3.66
CA ASP A 8 10.31 0.17 4.71
C ASP A 8 9.74 1.51 4.22
N GLU A 9 8.70 1.96 4.90
CA GLU A 9 7.99 3.21 4.63
C GLU A 9 8.89 4.46 4.69
N LYS A 10 10.03 4.39 5.39
CA LYS A 10 11.02 5.47 5.47
C LYS A 10 11.82 5.66 4.19
N LEU A 11 11.83 4.66 3.31
CA LEU A 11 12.58 4.67 2.05
C LEU A 11 11.71 5.05 0.84
N ILE A 12 10.40 5.19 1.04
CA ILE A 12 9.44 5.48 -0.03
C ILE A 12 9.37 6.98 -0.28
N ASP A 13 9.48 7.36 -1.55
CA ASP A 13 9.16 8.72 -2.01
C ASP A 13 7.63 8.85 -2.12
N TRP A 14 7.03 9.45 -1.09
CA TRP A 14 5.58 9.61 -0.98
C TRP A 14 4.98 10.53 -2.03
N GLN A 15 5.74 11.54 -2.48
CA GLN A 15 5.27 12.44 -3.52
C GLN A 15 5.22 11.71 -4.86
N GLN A 16 6.28 10.95 -5.18
CA GLN A 16 6.32 10.13 -6.38
C GLN A 16 5.25 9.03 -6.37
N LEU A 17 4.98 8.41 -5.22
CA LEU A 17 3.92 7.41 -5.08
C LEU A 17 2.55 8.00 -5.39
N ASP A 18 2.24 9.19 -4.86
CA ASP A 18 0.96 9.85 -5.08
C ASP A 18 0.77 10.21 -6.57
N GLU A 19 1.80 10.77 -7.20
CA GLU A 19 1.80 11.09 -8.62
C GLU A 19 1.68 9.84 -9.49
N PHE A 20 2.39 8.76 -9.14
CA PHE A 20 2.28 7.47 -9.82
C PHE A 20 0.84 6.95 -9.77
N VAL A 21 0.22 6.87 -8.59
CA VAL A 21 -1.13 6.31 -8.43
C VAL A 21 -2.17 7.15 -9.18
N LYS A 22 -2.07 8.48 -9.16
CA LYS A 22 -3.00 9.38 -9.87
C LYS A 22 -2.96 9.22 -11.38
N HIS A 23 -1.79 8.97 -11.95
CA HIS A 23 -1.58 8.94 -13.39
C HIS A 23 -1.48 7.52 -13.97
N HIS A 24 -1.42 6.49 -13.12
CA HIS A 24 -1.36 5.11 -13.57
C HIS A 24 -2.71 4.66 -14.15
N PRO A 25 -2.75 3.97 -15.31
CA PRO A 25 -4.01 3.54 -15.94
C PRO A 25 -4.83 2.58 -15.07
N ASN A 26 -4.15 1.81 -14.21
CA ASN A 26 -4.78 0.95 -13.20
C ASN A 26 -4.70 1.56 -11.79
N GLY A 27 -4.46 2.86 -11.69
CA GLY A 27 -4.43 3.60 -10.44
C GLY A 27 -5.78 3.47 -9.74
N ASN A 28 -5.73 3.20 -8.43
CA ASN A 28 -6.92 3.09 -7.60
C ASN A 28 -6.84 4.13 -6.49
N PHE A 29 -7.92 4.87 -6.26
CA PHE A 29 -8.05 5.84 -5.19
C PHE A 29 -7.69 5.26 -3.81
N PHE A 30 -8.06 3.99 -3.53
CA PHE A 30 -7.71 3.30 -2.29
C PHE A 30 -6.21 2.94 -2.16
N GLN A 31 -5.43 3.15 -3.22
CA GLN A 31 -3.98 2.96 -3.26
C GLN A 31 -3.23 4.31 -3.21
N GLY A 32 -3.92 5.42 -2.97
CA GLY A 32 -3.29 6.73 -2.81
C GLY A 32 -2.71 6.96 -1.42
N VAL A 33 -1.83 7.96 -1.29
CA VAL A 33 -1.21 8.35 -0.03
C VAL A 33 -2.22 8.73 1.06
N PRO A 34 -3.32 9.48 0.77
CA PRO A 34 -4.33 9.77 1.78
C PRO A 34 -4.96 8.51 2.39
N TYR A 35 -5.15 7.45 1.60
CA TYR A 35 -5.72 6.19 2.10
C TYR A 35 -4.73 5.38 2.91
N TYR A 36 -3.46 5.35 2.51
CA TYR A 36 -2.41 4.79 3.35
C TYR A 36 -2.41 5.45 4.74
N GLN A 37 -2.45 6.79 4.81
CA GLN A 37 -2.49 7.53 6.08
C GLN A 37 -3.75 7.21 6.89
N PHE A 38 -4.91 7.17 6.23
CA PHE A 38 -6.17 6.80 6.87
C PHE A 38 -6.08 5.40 7.51
N TYR A 39 -5.65 4.38 6.77
CA TYR A 39 -5.51 3.02 7.29
C TYR A 39 -4.44 2.91 8.38
N LYS A 40 -3.31 3.62 8.24
CA LYS A 40 -2.23 3.65 9.23
C LYS A 40 -2.69 4.24 10.58
N ALA A 41 -3.63 5.17 10.56
CA ALA A 41 -4.19 5.78 11.76
C ALA A 41 -5.18 4.86 12.52
N GLN A 42 -5.69 3.82 11.88
CA GLN A 42 -6.63 2.89 12.50
C GLN A 42 -5.89 1.81 13.31
N SER A 43 -6.16 1.69 14.61
CA SER A 43 -5.54 0.68 15.48
C SER A 43 -5.85 -0.77 15.08
N ASP A 44 -7.00 -0.95 14.43
CA ASP A 44 -7.57 -2.25 14.05
C ASP A 44 -6.93 -2.84 12.79
N TYR A 45 -6.18 -2.03 12.04
CA TYR A 45 -5.48 -2.45 10.84
C TYR A 45 -3.97 -2.38 11.05
N TYR A 46 -3.25 -3.32 10.45
CA TYR A 46 -1.83 -3.18 10.19
C TYR A 46 -1.64 -2.87 8.71
N THR A 47 -1.19 -1.65 8.43
CA THR A 47 -1.03 -1.15 7.06
C THR A 47 0.38 -1.41 6.58
N ILE A 48 0.49 -2.02 5.41
CA ILE A 48 1.74 -2.33 4.74
C ILE A 48 1.73 -1.62 3.39
N VAL A 49 2.85 -1.02 3.02
CA VAL A 49 3.08 -0.44 1.71
C VAL A 49 4.27 -1.13 1.08
N ILE A 50 4.16 -1.48 -0.19
CA ILE A 50 5.23 -2.06 -0.98
C ILE A 50 5.36 -1.26 -2.27
N CYS A 51 6.57 -0.83 -2.60
CA CYS A 51 6.87 -0.14 -3.84
C CYS A 51 7.97 -0.88 -4.61
N ALA A 52 7.76 -1.10 -5.91
CA ALA A 52 8.80 -1.52 -6.82
C ALA A 52 9.42 -0.27 -7.46
N VAL A 53 10.74 -0.11 -7.34
CA VAL A 53 11.47 0.98 -7.98
C VAL A 53 12.45 0.44 -9.02
N ASP A 54 12.59 1.16 -10.12
CA ASP A 54 13.58 0.85 -11.16
C ASP A 54 15.00 1.29 -10.76
N THR A 55 15.96 1.12 -11.66
CA THR A 55 17.37 1.52 -11.45
C THR A 55 17.58 3.03 -11.28
N ASN A 56 16.62 3.84 -11.72
CA ASN A 56 16.61 5.30 -11.60
C ASN A 56 15.82 5.77 -10.37
N LYS A 57 15.47 4.84 -9.47
CA LYS A 57 14.63 5.08 -8.28
C LYS A 57 13.25 5.64 -8.64
N GLN A 58 12.73 5.30 -9.82
CA GLN A 58 11.35 5.63 -10.20
C GLN A 58 10.42 4.51 -9.77
N ILE A 59 9.33 4.86 -9.07
CA ILE A 59 8.26 3.91 -8.77
C ILE A 59 7.67 3.37 -10.08
N ALA A 60 7.80 2.07 -10.25
CA ALA A 60 7.24 1.30 -11.37
C ALA A 60 5.97 0.54 -10.97
N GLY A 61 5.70 0.43 -9.67
CA GLY A 61 4.52 -0.24 -9.13
C GLY A 61 4.40 -0.05 -7.64
N SER A 62 3.18 -0.13 -7.13
CA SER A 62 2.89 -0.03 -5.70
C SER A 62 1.67 -0.86 -5.30
N ILE A 63 1.66 -1.26 -4.03
CA ILE A 63 0.48 -1.82 -3.38
C ILE A 63 0.44 -1.36 -1.93
N ILE A 64 -0.74 -0.91 -1.50
CA ILE A 64 -1.10 -0.70 -0.11
C ILE A 64 -2.04 -1.82 0.29
N CYS A 65 -1.63 -2.59 1.28
CA CYS A 65 -2.44 -3.67 1.85
C CYS A 65 -2.68 -3.43 3.35
N VAL A 66 -3.82 -3.93 3.81
CA VAL A 66 -4.24 -3.84 5.21
C VAL A 66 -4.47 -5.24 5.74
N VAL A 67 -3.88 -5.54 6.90
CA VAL A 67 -4.17 -6.75 7.66
C VAL A 67 -5.14 -6.38 8.77
N ASN A 68 -6.37 -6.91 8.70
CA ASN A 68 -7.38 -6.68 9.72
C ASN A 68 -7.06 -7.51 10.97
N ARG A 69 -6.71 -6.84 12.07
CA ARG A 69 -6.35 -7.46 13.36
C ARG A 69 -7.56 -7.98 14.12
N LEU A 70 -8.76 -7.56 13.73
CA LEU A 70 -10.01 -7.99 14.34
C LEU A 70 -10.62 -9.22 13.65
N LEU A 71 -10.14 -9.63 12.47
CA LEU A 71 -10.60 -10.86 11.81
C LEU A 71 -10.54 -12.10 12.72
N PRO A 72 -9.52 -12.30 13.58
CA PRO A 72 -9.53 -13.41 14.54
C PRO A 72 -10.61 -13.28 15.63
N LYS A 73 -11.07 -12.06 15.95
CA LYS A 73 -12.12 -11.81 16.95
C LYS A 73 -13.52 -12.05 16.40
N TYR A 74 -13.73 -11.71 15.14
CA TYR A 74 -14.95 -12.02 14.43
C TYR A 74 -14.80 -13.41 13.81
N LYS A 75 -15.22 -14.46 14.53
CA LYS A 75 -15.54 -15.73 13.88
C LYS A 75 -16.62 -15.44 12.83
N PHE A 76 -16.19 -15.21 11.59
CA PHE A 76 -17.09 -15.30 10.47
C PHE A 76 -17.39 -16.78 10.36
N ASP A 77 -18.47 -17.21 10.99
CA ASP A 77 -19.14 -18.45 10.65
C ASP A 77 -19.62 -18.25 9.20
N PHE A 78 -18.71 -18.46 8.25
CA PHE A 78 -19.09 -18.65 6.86
C PHE A 78 -20.03 -19.83 6.89
N ILE A 79 -21.32 -19.56 6.71
CA ILE A 79 -22.36 -20.56 6.61
C ILE A 79 -21.92 -21.50 5.49
N SER A 80 -21.45 -22.68 5.89
CA SER A 80 -21.07 -23.80 5.04
C SER A 80 -22.29 -24.41 4.38
#